data_AF-A0A522A8G5-F1
#
_entry.id   AF-A0A522A8G5-F1
#
_cell.length_a   1.000
_cell.length_b   1.000
_cell.length_c   1.000
_cell.angle_alpha   90.00
_cell.angle_beta   90.00
_cell.angle_gamma   90.00
#
_symmetry.space_group_name_H-M   'P 1'
#
loop_
_entity.id
_entity.type
_entity.pdbx_description
1 polymer ?
#
loop_
_entity_poly.entity_id
_entity_poly.type
_entity_poly.pdbx_seq_one_letter_code
_entity_poly.pdbx_strand_id
1 'polypeptide(L)'
;MKKLLLTILSFTCLASLRADEVAFQLAFTPDVAIHPRTTYVRGISLDIWGENPQTSFNLGVINGSTGESVGFSWALLGNYAESYTGIQWGFVNYCERDFLGWQGGLLNISQGNFTGLQTGFVNYAENLKGIQLGLLNIAMNNPWFSEFPTKLATGFPIVNWSF
;
A
#
# COMPACT_ATOMS: atom_id res chain seq x y z
N MET A 1 38.49 0.40 -17.73
CA MET A 1 38.27 -0.09 -16.35
C MET A 1 38.30 1.11 -15.41
N LYS A 2 37.22 1.89 -15.42
CA LYS A 2 37.13 3.16 -14.70
C LYS A 2 35.93 3.03 -13.77
N LYS A 3 36.24 3.02 -12.47
CA LYS A 3 35.42 3.47 -11.36
C LYS A 3 33.94 3.14 -11.53
N LEU A 4 33.60 1.95 -11.06
CA LEU A 4 32.29 1.60 -10.53
C LEU A 4 31.85 2.77 -9.65
N LEU A 5 31.05 3.67 -10.24
CA LEU A 5 30.43 4.76 -9.52
C LEU A 5 29.40 4.08 -8.63
N LEU A 6 29.85 3.72 -7.43
CA LEU A 6 29.01 3.41 -6.30
C LEU A 6 28.25 4.70 -6.02
N THR A 7 27.19 4.95 -6.79
CA THR A 7 26.18 5.93 -6.45
C THR A 7 25.49 5.37 -5.22
N ILE A 8 26.13 5.61 -4.07
CA ILE A 8 25.49 5.65 -2.77
C ILE A 8 24.31 6.59 -3.00
N LEU A 9 23.12 6.01 -3.12
CA LEU A 9 21.88 6.75 -2.98
C LEU A 9 21.91 7.27 -1.55
N SER A 10 22.47 8.47 -1.38
CA SER A 10 22.40 9.24 -0.16
C SER A 10 20.95 9.67 0.00
N PHE A 11 20.11 8.74 0.50
CA PHE A 11 18.83 9.05 1.11
C PHE A 11 19.12 9.77 2.44
N THR A 12 19.58 11.00 2.36
CA THR A 12 19.59 11.93 3.50
C THR A 12 18.16 12.37 3.75
N CYS A 13 17.36 11.45 4.29
CA CYS A 13 16.21 11.76 5.12
C CYS A 13 16.37 11.03 6.45
N LEU A 14 17.57 11.09 7.03
CA LEU A 14 17.79 10.90 8.46
C LEU A 14 17.26 12.16 9.17
N ALA A 15 15.95 12.38 9.09
CA ALA A 15 15.28 13.13 10.14
C ALA A 15 15.64 12.46 11.47
N SER A 16 15.92 13.26 12.49
CA SER A 16 16.35 12.77 13.80
C SER A 16 15.42 11.66 14.28
N LEU A 17 15.89 10.40 14.25
CA LEU A 17 15.14 9.28 14.79
C LEU A 17 14.85 9.58 16.26
N ARG A 18 13.60 9.40 16.66
CA ARG A 18 13.27 9.38 18.09
C ARG A 18 13.90 8.13 18.71
N ALA A 19 14.09 8.11 20.03
CA ALA A 19 14.71 7.00 20.73
C ALA A 19 14.05 5.63 20.43
N ASP A 20 12.75 5.64 20.07
CA ASP A 20 11.95 4.45 19.79
C ASP A 20 11.78 4.15 18.29
N GLU A 21 12.47 4.89 17.41
CA GLU A 21 12.42 4.71 15.95
C GLU A 21 13.73 4.09 15.43
N VAL A 22 13.60 3.23 14.42
CA VAL A 22 14.75 2.57 13.77
C VAL A 22 14.79 2.90 12.28
N ALA A 23 15.99 3.06 11.72
CA ALA A 23 16.17 3.33 10.29
C ALA A 23 16.14 2.08 9.40
N PHE A 24 16.34 0.90 9.98
CA PHE A 24 16.46 -0.35 9.23
C PHE A 24 15.68 -1.46 9.93
N GLN A 25 14.94 -2.24 9.15
CA GLN A 25 14.22 -3.42 9.61
C GLN A 25 14.51 -4.62 8.70
N LEU A 26 14.57 -5.79 9.32
CA LEU A 26 14.74 -7.09 8.68
C LEU A 26 13.95 -8.14 9.48
N ALA A 27 13.03 -8.82 8.81
CA ALA A 27 12.18 -9.84 9.40
C ALA A 27 12.11 -11.12 8.55
N PHE A 28 12.23 -12.27 9.20
CA PHE A 28 11.82 -13.55 8.61
C PHE A 28 10.29 -13.73 8.75
N THR A 29 9.76 -13.36 9.91
CA THR A 29 8.32 -13.24 10.22
C THR A 29 8.15 -12.08 11.21
N PRO A 30 6.92 -11.58 11.48
CA PRO A 30 6.71 -10.49 12.43
C PRO A 30 7.27 -10.75 13.84
N ASP A 31 7.32 -12.02 14.25
CA ASP A 31 7.83 -12.44 15.57
C ASP A 31 9.33 -12.82 15.53
N VAL A 32 9.91 -13.00 14.35
CA VAL A 32 11.32 -13.32 14.13
C VAL A 32 11.94 -12.20 13.29
N ALA A 33 12.26 -11.09 13.96
CA ALA A 33 12.77 -9.87 13.36
C ALA A 33 13.86 -9.22 14.23
N ILE A 34 14.67 -8.34 13.64
CA ILE A 34 15.72 -7.61 14.36
C ILE A 34 15.15 -6.54 15.30
N HIS A 35 13.92 -6.06 15.03
CA HIS A 35 13.16 -5.18 15.89
C HIS A 35 11.72 -5.71 16.07
N PRO A 36 11.13 -5.58 17.28
CA PRO A 36 9.74 -5.96 17.53
C PRO A 36 8.75 -5.29 16.56
N ARG A 37 7.62 -5.95 16.30
CA ARG A 37 6.53 -5.40 15.45
C ARG A 37 5.96 -4.05 15.91
N THR A 38 6.15 -3.71 17.19
CA THR A 38 5.73 -2.42 17.76
C THR A 38 6.72 -1.28 17.49
N THR A 39 7.94 -1.59 17.05
CA THR A 39 8.97 -0.60 16.76
C THR A 39 8.61 0.17 15.50
N TYR A 40 8.72 1.51 15.57
CA TYR A 40 8.42 2.36 14.43
C TYR A 40 9.61 2.42 13.47
N VAL A 41 9.40 2.05 12.22
CA VAL A 41 10.45 2.04 11.20
C VAL A 41 10.40 3.33 10.39
N ARG A 42 11.44 4.16 10.50
CA ARG A 42 11.63 5.38 9.70
C ARG A 42 12.84 5.22 8.79
N GLY A 43 12.68 4.47 7.71
CA GLY A 43 13.77 4.21 6.78
C GLY A 43 13.46 3.06 5.83
N ILE A 44 14.20 1.96 5.91
CA ILE A 44 14.11 0.84 4.97
C ILE A 44 13.72 -0.44 5.71
N SER A 45 12.75 -1.16 5.18
CA SER A 45 12.42 -2.53 5.62
C SER A 45 12.69 -3.50 4.48
N LEU A 46 13.42 -4.58 4.77
CA LEU A 46 13.69 -5.67 3.83
C LEU A 46 13.25 -6.97 4.50
N ASP A 47 12.07 -7.47 4.16
CA ASP A 47 11.44 -8.55 4.93
C ASP A 47 11.05 -9.76 4.07
N ILE A 48 11.08 -10.96 4.64
CA ILE A 48 10.28 -12.06 4.08
C ILE A 48 8.82 -11.79 4.46
N TRP A 49 8.55 -11.64 5.75
CA TRP A 49 7.28 -11.14 6.25
C TRP A 49 7.53 -10.15 7.38
N GLY A 50 7.34 -8.86 7.07
CA GLY A 50 7.49 -7.76 8.02
C GLY A 50 6.13 -7.23 8.47
N GLU A 51 6.06 -6.70 9.68
CA GLU A 51 4.90 -5.94 10.14
C GLU A 51 5.32 -4.90 11.18
N ASN A 52 5.27 -3.63 10.82
CA ASN A 52 5.64 -2.52 11.70
C ASN A 52 4.84 -1.26 11.36
N PRO A 53 4.58 -0.35 12.32
CA PRO A 53 4.22 1.01 12.00
C PRO A 53 5.41 1.71 11.33
N GLN A 54 5.18 2.45 10.24
CA GLN A 54 6.29 2.86 9.38
C GLN A 54 6.12 4.19 8.65
N THR A 55 7.24 4.89 8.47
CA THR A 55 7.48 5.85 7.37
C THR A 55 8.66 5.30 6.57
N SER A 56 8.41 4.47 5.56
CA SER A 56 9.49 3.64 5.01
C SER A 56 9.43 3.36 3.51
N PHE A 57 10.56 2.90 2.99
CA PHE A 57 10.66 2.13 1.77
C PHE A 57 10.70 0.64 2.16
N ASN A 58 9.59 -0.06 1.94
CA ASN A 58 9.38 -1.43 2.40
C ASN A 58 9.38 -2.39 1.20
N LEU A 59 10.31 -3.34 1.19
CA LEU A 59 10.36 -4.42 0.21
C LEU A 59 10.24 -5.75 0.93
N GLY A 60 9.37 -6.63 0.43
CA GLY A 60 9.31 -7.98 0.98
C GLY A 60 8.50 -8.99 0.20
N VAL A 61 8.29 -10.16 0.79
CA VAL A 61 7.35 -11.16 0.24
C VAL A 61 5.94 -10.84 0.70
N ILE A 62 5.78 -10.53 1.99
CA ILE A 62 4.54 -10.03 2.60
C ILE A 62 4.88 -8.81 3.46
N ASN A 63 4.19 -7.69 3.24
CA ASN A 63 4.42 -6.47 4.01
C ASN A 63 3.15 -6.09 4.79
N GLY A 64 3.25 -6.09 6.11
CA GLY A 64 2.23 -5.61 7.03
C GLY A 64 2.57 -4.22 7.56
N SER A 65 1.55 -3.40 7.81
CA SER A 65 1.75 -2.12 8.50
C SER A 65 0.59 -1.74 9.40
N THR A 66 0.92 -1.30 10.60
CA THR A 66 -0.06 -0.95 11.64
C THR A 66 -0.14 0.57 11.82
N GLY A 67 -1.22 1.05 12.42
CA GLY A 67 -1.44 2.48 12.65
C GLY A 67 -1.46 3.29 11.35
N GLU A 68 -1.06 4.56 11.46
CA GLU A 68 -0.93 5.48 10.33
C GLU A 68 0.45 5.35 9.69
N SER A 69 0.55 4.54 8.64
CA SER A 69 1.81 4.25 7.96
C SER A 69 1.93 5.00 6.62
N VAL A 70 3.16 5.34 6.25
CA VAL A 70 3.45 6.16 5.06
C VAL A 70 4.61 5.55 4.27
N GLY A 71 4.53 5.56 2.94
CA GLY A 71 5.70 5.35 2.10
C GLY A 71 5.45 4.54 0.83
N PHE A 72 6.49 3.82 0.41
CA PHE A 72 6.45 2.91 -0.72
C PHE A 72 6.57 1.49 -0.20
N SER A 73 5.59 0.64 -0.50
CA SER A 73 5.59 -0.77 -0.16
C SER A 73 5.46 -1.61 -1.43
N TRP A 74 6.45 -2.45 -1.68
CA TRP A 74 6.40 -3.46 -2.73
C TRP A 74 6.53 -4.86 -2.10
N ALA A 75 5.54 -5.70 -2.37
CA ALA A 75 5.46 -7.06 -1.85
C ALA A 75 5.27 -8.07 -2.98
N LEU A 76 6.00 -9.18 -2.96
CA LEU A 76 5.85 -10.24 -3.96
C LEU A 76 4.46 -10.89 -3.92
N LEU A 77 3.93 -11.15 -2.71
CA LEU A 77 2.62 -11.78 -2.51
C LEU A 77 1.55 -10.76 -2.10
N GLY A 78 1.84 -9.88 -1.14
CA GLY A 78 0.87 -8.85 -0.83
C GLY A 78 1.20 -7.93 0.33
N ASN A 79 0.43 -6.85 0.36
CA ASN A 79 0.47 -5.82 1.39
C ASN A 79 -0.83 -5.87 2.20
N TYR A 80 -0.73 -5.70 3.52
CA TYR A 80 -1.87 -5.38 4.37
C TYR A 80 -1.55 -4.19 5.27
N ALA A 81 -2.51 -3.30 5.44
CA ALA A 81 -2.36 -2.12 6.27
C ALA A 81 -3.64 -1.80 7.05
N GLU A 82 -3.48 -1.21 8.23
CA GLU A 82 -4.58 -0.54 8.91
C GLU A 82 -4.94 0.75 8.17
N SER A 83 -4.07 1.78 8.20
CA SER A 83 -4.17 2.99 7.37
C SER A 83 -2.86 3.20 6.62
N TYR A 84 -2.93 3.66 5.37
CA TYR A 84 -1.72 3.84 4.56
C TYR A 84 -1.78 5.06 3.64
N THR A 85 -0.70 5.85 3.64
CA THR A 85 -0.50 6.93 2.66
C THR A 85 0.73 6.63 1.79
N GLY A 86 0.53 6.50 0.48
CA GLY A 86 1.61 6.32 -0.48
C GLY A 86 1.31 5.27 -1.54
N ILE A 87 2.26 4.37 -1.78
CA ILE A 87 2.18 3.36 -2.84
C ILE A 87 2.22 1.97 -2.22
N GLN A 88 1.24 1.12 -2.56
CA GLN A 88 1.25 -0.32 -2.24
C GLN A 88 1.16 -1.13 -3.54
N TRP A 89 2.24 -1.84 -3.86
CA TRP A 89 2.31 -2.74 -5.00
C TRP A 89 2.52 -4.18 -4.55
N GLY A 90 1.75 -5.10 -5.10
CA GLY A 90 1.86 -6.53 -4.84
C GLY A 90 0.73 -7.31 -5.47
N PHE A 91 0.72 -8.64 -5.39
CA PHE A 91 -0.37 -9.42 -5.99
C PHE A 91 -1.71 -9.10 -5.31
N VAL A 92 -1.71 -8.99 -3.98
CA VAL A 92 -2.87 -8.57 -3.18
C VAL A 92 -2.49 -7.34 -2.36
N ASN A 93 -3.34 -6.31 -2.37
CA ASN A 93 -3.22 -5.16 -1.49
C ASN A 93 -4.52 -5.01 -0.69
N TYR A 94 -4.39 -4.88 0.62
CA TYR A 94 -5.52 -4.73 1.54
C TYR A 94 -5.28 -3.54 2.48
N CYS A 95 -6.27 -2.65 2.59
CA CYS A 95 -6.30 -1.59 3.58
C CYS A 95 -7.62 -1.66 4.35
N GLU A 96 -7.54 -1.75 5.68
CA GLU A 96 -8.71 -1.88 6.56
C GLU A 96 -9.44 -0.54 6.75
N ARG A 97 -8.68 0.53 7.00
CA ARG A 97 -9.19 1.87 7.26
C ARG A 97 -8.91 2.76 6.06
N ASP A 98 -8.16 3.84 6.25
CA ASP A 98 -8.00 4.88 5.24
C ASP A 98 -6.78 4.62 4.37
N PHE A 99 -6.98 4.67 3.05
CA PHE A 99 -5.90 4.60 2.07
C PHE A 99 -5.85 5.88 1.23
N LEU A 100 -4.68 6.50 1.15
CA LEU A 100 -4.41 7.66 0.30
C LEU A 100 -3.21 7.39 -0.63
N GLY A 101 -3.45 7.27 -1.93
CA GLY A 101 -2.37 7.17 -2.92
C GLY A 101 -2.65 6.15 -4.02
N TRP A 102 -1.71 5.23 -4.28
CA TRP A 102 -1.83 4.23 -5.34
C TRP A 102 -1.72 2.79 -4.84
N GLN A 103 -2.78 1.99 -5.05
CA GLN A 103 -2.72 0.52 -4.95
C GLN A 103 -2.61 -0.13 -6.34
N GLY A 104 -1.61 -1.00 -6.51
CA GLY A 104 -1.33 -1.69 -7.77
C GLY A 104 -1.15 -3.19 -7.57
N GLY A 105 -1.96 -4.03 -8.24
CA GLY A 105 -1.90 -5.47 -8.02
C GLY A 105 -2.86 -6.32 -8.83
N LEU A 106 -2.96 -7.60 -8.54
CA LEU A 106 -4.06 -8.42 -9.09
C LEU A 106 -5.36 -8.09 -8.37
N LEU A 107 -5.31 -7.95 -7.04
CA LEU A 107 -6.45 -7.64 -6.19
C LEU A 107 -6.12 -6.46 -5.29
N ASN A 108 -6.91 -5.40 -5.36
CA ASN A 108 -6.82 -4.24 -4.47
C ASN A 108 -8.12 -4.11 -3.68
N ILE A 109 -8.03 -4.05 -2.35
CA ILE A 109 -9.18 -3.95 -1.44
C ILE A 109 -8.93 -2.79 -0.48
N SER A 110 -9.91 -1.90 -0.36
CA SER A 110 -9.95 -0.87 0.69
C SER A 110 -11.33 -0.86 1.35
N GLN A 111 -11.37 -1.16 2.64
CA GLN A 111 -12.62 -1.27 3.41
C GLN A 111 -13.07 0.06 4.01
N GLY A 112 -12.16 1.01 4.26
CA GLY A 112 -12.51 2.36 4.71
C GLY A 112 -12.57 3.36 3.56
N ASN A 113 -11.99 4.54 3.77
CA ASN A 113 -11.94 5.57 2.73
C ASN A 113 -10.74 5.33 1.81
N PHE A 114 -11.00 5.19 0.51
CA PHE A 114 -9.97 5.16 -0.50
C PHE A 114 -9.92 6.48 -1.25
N THR A 115 -8.76 7.14 -1.25
CA THR A 115 -8.50 8.32 -2.08
C THR A 115 -7.30 8.08 -3.00
N GLY A 116 -7.50 8.15 -4.31
CA GLY A 116 -6.40 8.07 -5.29
C GLY A 116 -6.64 7.11 -6.45
N LEU A 117 -5.68 6.22 -6.73
CA LEU A 117 -5.68 5.34 -7.90
C LEU A 117 -5.61 3.85 -7.50
N GLN A 118 -6.54 3.03 -7.95
CA GLN A 118 -6.40 1.57 -7.93
C GLN A 118 -6.19 1.04 -9.35
N THR A 119 -5.14 0.24 -9.56
CA THR A 119 -4.88 -0.46 -10.82
C THR A 119 -4.73 -1.94 -10.57
N GLY A 120 -5.55 -2.77 -11.21
CA GLY A 120 -5.45 -4.22 -11.04
C GLY A 120 -6.45 -5.04 -11.80
N PHE A 121 -6.45 -6.36 -11.61
CA PHE A 121 -7.48 -7.21 -12.21
C PHE A 121 -8.83 -6.95 -11.53
N VAL A 122 -8.83 -6.90 -10.21
CA VAL A 122 -9.99 -6.59 -9.38
C VAL A 122 -9.63 -5.43 -8.43
N ASN A 123 -10.46 -4.39 -8.44
CA ASN A 123 -10.36 -3.28 -7.51
C ASN A 123 -11.66 -3.16 -6.72
N TYR A 124 -11.54 -3.03 -5.40
CA TYR A 124 -12.63 -2.82 -4.46
C TYR A 124 -12.32 -1.64 -3.56
N ALA A 125 -13.31 -0.75 -3.41
CA ALA A 125 -13.31 0.31 -2.41
C ALA A 125 -14.71 0.44 -1.81
N GLU A 126 -14.81 0.53 -0.48
CA GLU A 126 -16.06 0.84 0.20
C GLU A 126 -16.48 2.29 -0.12
N ASN A 127 -15.57 3.23 0.16
CA ASN A 127 -15.75 4.65 -0.12
C ASN A 127 -14.67 5.16 -1.08
N LEU A 128 -14.97 5.15 -2.39
CA LEU A 128 -14.06 5.63 -3.41
C LEU A 128 -14.12 7.16 -3.55
N LYS A 129 -12.95 7.80 -3.53
CA LYS A 129 -12.68 9.14 -4.05
C LYS A 129 -11.45 9.11 -4.96
N GLY A 130 -11.64 8.80 -6.22
CA GLY A 130 -10.54 8.61 -7.16
C GLY A 130 -10.94 7.80 -8.37
N ILE A 131 -9.98 7.04 -8.90
CA ILE A 131 -10.12 6.26 -10.13
C ILE A 131 -9.73 4.80 -9.86
N GLN A 132 -10.49 3.87 -10.40
CA GLN A 132 -10.14 2.45 -10.48
C GLN A 132 -10.03 2.03 -11.95
N LEU A 133 -8.95 1.31 -12.30
CA LEU A 133 -8.70 0.76 -13.62
C LEU A 133 -8.45 -0.75 -13.49
N GLY A 134 -9.24 -1.57 -14.18
CA GLY A 134 -9.13 -3.02 -14.06
C GLY A 134 -10.09 -3.81 -14.91
N LEU A 135 -10.16 -5.13 -14.71
CA LEU A 135 -11.19 -5.96 -15.36
C LEU A 135 -12.51 -5.90 -14.60
N LEU A 136 -12.44 -5.76 -13.28
CA LEU A 136 -13.58 -5.60 -12.38
C LEU A 136 -13.30 -4.50 -11.37
N ASN A 137 -14.11 -3.45 -11.39
CA ASN A 137 -14.01 -2.33 -10.45
C ASN A 137 -15.30 -2.20 -9.64
N ILE A 138 -15.17 -2.18 -8.32
CA ILE A 138 -16.28 -2.10 -7.36
C ILE A 138 -16.04 -0.90 -6.44
N ALA A 139 -17.02 0.00 -6.40
CA ALA A 139 -17.06 1.14 -5.49
C ALA A 139 -18.45 1.20 -4.86
N MET A 140 -18.58 0.84 -3.59
CA MET A 140 -19.89 0.66 -2.94
C MET A 140 -20.65 1.97 -2.79
N ASN A 141 -19.94 3.08 -2.61
CA ASN A 141 -20.52 4.41 -2.56
C ASN A 141 -21.00 4.97 -3.93
N ASN A 142 -20.83 4.23 -5.03
CA ASN A 142 -21.26 4.67 -6.35
C ASN A 142 -22.72 4.24 -6.64
N PRO A 143 -23.64 5.17 -7.01
CA PRO A 143 -25.05 4.85 -7.24
C PRO A 143 -25.32 3.83 -8.35
N TRP A 144 -24.36 3.57 -9.25
CA TRP A 144 -24.56 2.65 -10.38
C TRP A 144 -24.90 1.22 -9.95
N PHE A 145 -24.41 0.78 -8.79
CA PHE A 145 -24.74 -0.56 -8.26
C PHE A 145 -26.19 -0.64 -7.78
N SER A 146 -26.72 0.44 -7.22
CA SER A 146 -28.11 0.53 -6.80
C SER A 146 -29.09 0.69 -7.97
N GLU A 147 -28.64 1.28 -9.08
CA GLU A 147 -29.45 1.52 -10.28
C GLU A 147 -29.27 0.44 -11.37
N PHE A 148 -28.49 -0.62 -11.11
CA PHE A 148 -28.26 -1.71 -12.05
C PHE A 148 -29.54 -2.54 -12.31
N PRO A 149 -29.83 -2.96 -13.57
CA PRO A 149 -29.09 -2.73 -14.81
C PRO A 149 -29.51 -1.47 -15.58
N THR A 150 -30.41 -0.65 -15.02
CA THR A 150 -31.05 0.45 -15.75
C THR A 150 -30.11 1.62 -16.09
N LYS A 151 -29.06 1.81 -15.29
CA LYS A 151 -27.99 2.77 -15.56
C LYS A 151 -26.64 2.12 -15.28
N LEU A 152 -25.85 1.98 -16.34
CA LEU A 152 -24.45 1.58 -16.28
C LEU A 152 -23.58 2.76 -16.69
N ALA A 153 -22.47 2.99 -15.99
CA ALA A 153 -21.49 3.96 -16.46
C ALA A 153 -20.85 3.50 -17.76
N THR A 154 -20.56 4.46 -18.64
CA THR A 154 -19.98 4.25 -19.98
C THR A 154 -18.65 3.49 -19.97
N GLY A 155 -17.97 3.38 -18.82
CA GLY A 155 -16.71 2.64 -18.65
C GLY A 155 -16.79 1.40 -17.74
N PHE A 156 -17.93 1.08 -17.16
CA PHE A 156 -18.07 -0.09 -16.30
C PHE A 156 -18.00 -1.40 -17.12
N PRO A 157 -17.36 -2.48 -16.65
CA PRO A 157 -16.68 -2.63 -15.35
C PRO A 157 -15.20 -2.24 -15.36
N ILE A 158 -14.66 -1.74 -16.49
CA ILE A 158 -13.20 -1.62 -16.70
C ILE A 158 -12.57 -0.31 -16.20
N VAL A 159 -13.38 0.74 -16.07
CA VAL A 159 -13.02 2.04 -15.51
C VAL A 159 -14.13 2.47 -14.56
N ASN A 160 -13.78 2.91 -13.35
CA ASN A 160 -14.70 3.44 -12.34
C ASN A 160 -14.10 4.68 -11.67
N TRP A 161 -14.93 5.62 -11.22
CA TRP A 161 -14.48 6.84 -10.55
C TRP A 161 -15.55 7.43 -9.64
N SER A 162 -15.12 8.25 -8.67
CA SER A 162 -15.98 9.01 -7.74
C SER A 162 -15.19 10.21 -7.19
N PHE A 163 -15.82 11.38 -7.02
CA PHE A 163 -15.15 12.64 -6.64
C PHE A 163 -15.88 13.40 -5.54
#